data_AF-A6URT9-F1
#
_entry.id   AF-A6URT9-F1
#
_cell.length_a   1.000
_cell.length_b   1.000
_cell.length_c   1.000
_cell.angle_alpha   90.00
_cell.angle_beta   90.00
_cell.angle_gamma   90.00
#
_symmetry.space_group_name_H-M   'P 1'
#
loop_
_entity.id
_entity.type
_entity.pdbx_description
1 polymer ?
#
loop_
_entity_poly.entity_id
_entity_poly.type
_entity_poly.pdbx_seq_one_letter_code
_entity_poly.pdbx_strand_id
1 'polypeptide(L)'
;MENLEKIRKIKEVFNSLDVNFAREMEENVDLQYFVLKNLKKSIKSDEIFIKLILINSLVSYQLGTTGELWWKEFSDYWSKHDFEPSNLLKEYIKFLRGSKGNKRLLDTKTKRIEKIFPFLNGLTIQNFEDYYQNMEYLLLKISKELNSKKESKTIVFAVKMFGYAGRIVFNKFIPYPMEIQIPKDSRIENYTKKLTDEDPVVFWGKISKESNIPPLHLDSIIWPALGRNFDNKSLLNTFGKKSELVFKLVDI
;
A
#
# COMPACT_ATOMS: atom_id res chain seq x y z
N MET A 1 -30.07 -14.38 4.88
CA MET A 1 -29.53 -14.90 6.15
C MET A 1 -28.04 -15.21 6.05
N GLU A 2 -27.59 -15.89 4.98
CA GLU A 2 -26.17 -16.25 4.79
C GLU A 2 -25.20 -15.05 4.84
N ASN A 3 -25.52 -13.93 4.18
CA ASN A 3 -24.66 -12.73 4.17
C ASN A 3 -24.55 -12.04 5.54
N LEU A 4 -25.61 -12.06 6.36
CA LEU A 4 -25.57 -11.49 7.71
C LEU A 4 -24.62 -12.29 8.61
N GLU A 5 -24.62 -13.61 8.47
CA GLU A 5 -23.72 -14.49 9.20
C GLU A 5 -22.26 -14.30 8.75
N LYS A 6 -22.01 -14.14 7.44
CA LYS A 6 -20.68 -13.77 6.91
C LYS A 6 -20.18 -12.45 7.48
N ILE A 7 -21.02 -11.42 7.51
CA ILE A 7 -20.67 -10.10 8.09
C ILE A 7 -20.40 -10.22 9.59
N ARG A 8 -21.19 -11.01 10.34
CA ARG A 8 -20.95 -11.26 11.77
C ARG A 8 -19.58 -11.89 12.00
N LYS A 9 -19.22 -12.91 11.21
CA LYS A 9 -17.90 -13.55 11.28
C LYS A 9 -16.76 -12.58 10.97
N ILE A 10 -16.90 -11.72 9.95
CA ILE A 10 -15.91 -10.67 9.64
C ILE A 10 -15.72 -9.74 10.84
N LYS A 11 -16.81 -9.25 11.44
CA LYS A 11 -16.75 -8.39 12.63
C LYS A 11 -16.06 -9.08 13.80
N GLU A 12 -16.39 -10.34 14.07
CA GLU A 12 -15.76 -11.13 15.14
C GLU A 12 -14.26 -11.30 14.91
N VAL A 13 -13.85 -11.59 13.67
CA VAL A 13 -12.43 -11.68 13.32
C VAL A 13 -11.74 -10.34 13.58
N PHE A 14 -12.21 -9.24 13.01
CA PHE A 14 -11.52 -7.96 13.15
C PHE A 14 -11.56 -7.38 14.56
N ASN A 15 -12.62 -7.62 15.33
CA ASN A 15 -12.68 -7.23 16.75
C ASN A 15 -11.74 -8.06 17.64
N SER A 16 -11.27 -9.21 17.16
CA SER A 16 -10.28 -10.05 17.85
C SER A 16 -8.84 -9.69 17.46
N LEU A 17 -8.65 -8.74 16.54
CA LEU A 17 -7.36 -8.26 16.05
C LEU A 17 -7.10 -6.84 16.57
N ASP A 18 -5.85 -6.41 16.46
CA ASP A 18 -5.43 -5.04 16.77
C ASP A 18 -4.50 -4.49 15.68
N VAL A 19 -4.14 -3.22 15.84
CA VAL A 19 -3.22 -2.52 14.92
C VAL A 19 -1.83 -3.18 14.90
N ASN A 20 -1.39 -3.79 16.01
CA ASN A 20 -0.11 -4.48 16.06
C ASN A 20 -0.12 -5.75 15.21
N PHE A 21 -1.22 -6.50 15.20
CA PHE A 21 -1.37 -7.64 14.30
C PHE A 21 -1.33 -7.20 12.83
N ALA A 22 -2.01 -6.11 12.49
CA ALA A 22 -1.92 -5.53 11.15
C ALA A 22 -0.48 -5.16 10.79
N ARG A 23 0.24 -4.49 11.71
CA ARG A 23 1.67 -4.19 11.53
C ARG A 23 2.51 -5.44 11.27
N GLU A 24 2.29 -6.51 12.03
CA GLU A 24 3.05 -7.75 11.85
C GLU A 24 2.71 -8.44 10.53
N MET A 25 1.45 -8.38 10.06
CA MET A 25 1.06 -8.83 8.71
C MET A 25 1.82 -8.05 7.64
N GLU A 26 1.91 -6.73 7.78
CA GLU A 26 2.68 -5.87 6.87
C GLU A 26 4.16 -6.26 6.86
N GLU A 27 4.76 -6.46 8.03
CA GLU A 27 6.20 -6.64 8.16
C GLU A 27 6.70 -8.05 7.78
N ASN A 28 5.84 -9.06 7.96
CA ASN A 28 6.23 -10.46 7.83
C ASN A 28 5.53 -11.21 6.69
N VAL A 29 4.42 -10.69 6.16
CA VAL A 29 3.62 -11.37 5.13
C VAL A 29 3.51 -10.55 3.85
N ASP A 30 3.35 -9.23 3.94
CA ASP A 30 3.18 -8.40 2.76
C ASP A 30 4.45 -8.36 1.89
N LEU A 31 4.36 -8.99 0.72
CA LEU A 31 5.45 -9.03 -0.26
C LEU A 31 5.87 -7.63 -0.70
N GLN A 32 4.97 -6.64 -0.71
CA GLN A 32 5.30 -5.27 -1.06
C GLN A 32 6.22 -4.65 0.00
N TYR A 33 5.96 -4.87 1.29
CA TYR A 33 6.85 -4.41 2.35
C TYR A 33 8.22 -5.10 2.28
N PHE A 34 8.24 -6.41 2.04
CA PHE A 34 9.48 -7.17 1.89
C PHE A 34 10.36 -6.65 0.75
N VAL A 35 9.79 -6.36 -0.43
CA VAL A 35 10.59 -5.81 -1.54
C VAL A 35 11.10 -4.40 -1.23
N LEU A 36 10.35 -3.58 -0.50
CA LEU A 36 10.82 -2.27 -0.06
C LEU A 36 12.02 -2.36 0.88
N LYS A 37 11.99 -3.30 1.85
CA LYS A 37 13.14 -3.54 2.74
C LYS A 37 14.39 -3.97 1.96
N ASN A 38 14.23 -4.76 0.91
CA ASN A 38 15.35 -5.17 0.08
C ASN A 38 15.87 -4.02 -0.78
N LEU A 39 14.98 -3.25 -1.41
CA LEU A 39 15.35 -2.05 -2.16
C LEU A 39 16.12 -1.06 -1.30
N LYS A 40 15.70 -0.84 -0.04
CA LYS A 40 16.37 0.10 0.87
C LYS A 40 17.85 -0.21 1.10
N LYS A 41 18.24 -1.50 1.09
CA LYS A 41 19.64 -1.93 1.25
C LYS A 41 20.52 -1.47 0.09
N SER A 42 19.94 -1.26 -1.09
CA SER A 42 20.64 -0.81 -2.30
C SER A 42 20.63 0.71 -2.45
N ILE A 43 19.56 1.39 -2.00
CA ILE A 43 19.42 2.84 -2.14
C ILE A 43 20.01 3.57 -0.92
N LYS A 44 21.15 4.24 -1.13
CA LYS A 44 21.89 4.96 -0.08
C LYS A 44 21.12 6.17 0.47
N SER A 45 20.41 6.90 -0.38
CA SER A 45 19.66 8.10 0.04
C SER A 45 18.23 7.74 0.44
N ASP A 46 17.91 7.95 1.71
CA ASP A 46 16.57 7.76 2.27
C ASP A 46 15.52 8.62 1.57
N GLU A 47 15.89 9.86 1.24
CA GLU A 47 15.04 10.79 0.51
C GLU A 47 14.67 10.25 -0.88
N ILE A 48 15.66 9.75 -1.63
CA ILE A 48 15.45 9.17 -2.96
C ILE A 48 14.61 7.89 -2.87
N PHE A 49 14.86 7.05 -1.85
CA PHE A 49 14.06 5.85 -1.61
C PHE A 49 12.57 6.18 -1.42
N ILE A 50 12.25 7.16 -0.57
CA ILE A 50 10.86 7.59 -0.33
C ILE A 50 10.25 8.18 -1.61
N LYS A 51 10.99 9.04 -2.34
CA LYS A 51 10.53 9.62 -3.61
C LYS A 51 10.18 8.53 -4.64
N LEU A 52 11.05 7.53 -4.79
CA LEU A 52 10.82 6.40 -5.71
C LEU A 52 9.54 5.64 -5.35
N ILE A 53 9.29 5.39 -4.07
CA ILE A 53 8.10 4.67 -3.60
C ILE A 53 6.82 5.46 -3.86
N LEU A 54 6.82 6.76 -3.57
CA LEU A 54 5.68 7.63 -3.85
C LEU A 54 5.36 7.67 -5.35
N ILE A 55 6.38 7.89 -6.18
CA ILE A 55 6.22 7.89 -7.65
C ILE A 55 5.67 6.55 -8.12
N ASN A 56 6.26 5.43 -7.66
CA ASN A 56 5.83 4.08 -8.04
C ASN A 56 4.38 3.80 -7.68
N SER A 57 3.98 4.16 -6.46
CA SER A 57 2.62 3.93 -5.98
C SER A 57 1.59 4.71 -6.79
N LEU A 58 1.90 5.96 -7.16
CA LEU A 58 1.01 6.84 -7.91
C LEU A 58 0.74 6.36 -9.35
N VAL A 59 1.59 5.50 -9.90
CA VAL A 59 1.43 4.88 -11.21
C VAL A 59 1.12 3.38 -11.15
N SER A 60 0.91 2.83 -9.96
CA SER A 60 0.60 1.41 -9.73
C SER A 60 -0.89 1.11 -9.93
N TYR A 61 -1.40 1.36 -11.15
CA TYR A 61 -2.78 1.08 -11.53
C TYR A 61 -2.86 0.59 -12.97
N GLN A 62 -3.89 -0.20 -13.30
CA GLN A 62 -4.05 -0.79 -14.63
C GLN A 62 -2.76 -1.52 -15.06
N LEU A 63 -2.20 -2.32 -14.16
CA LEU A 63 -0.98 -3.08 -14.40
C LEU A 63 -1.23 -4.18 -15.45
N GLY A 64 -0.18 -4.53 -16.20
CA GLY A 64 -0.16 -5.70 -17.08
C GLY A 64 0.20 -7.00 -16.36
N THR A 65 0.45 -6.92 -15.05
CA THR A 65 0.82 -8.03 -14.15
C THR A 65 0.16 -7.82 -12.79
N THR A 66 0.43 -8.70 -11.82
CA THR A 66 -0.05 -8.53 -10.44
C THR A 66 0.72 -7.43 -9.70
N GLY A 67 0.13 -6.85 -8.65
CA GLY A 67 0.80 -5.81 -7.86
C GLY A 67 2.12 -6.31 -7.27
N GLU A 68 2.14 -7.54 -6.76
CA GLU A 68 3.30 -8.20 -6.18
C GLU A 68 4.45 -8.31 -7.19
N LEU A 69 4.16 -8.75 -8.43
CA LEU A 69 5.17 -8.86 -9.48
C LEU A 69 5.69 -7.50 -9.95
N TRP A 70 4.81 -6.49 -10.00
CA TRP A 70 5.22 -5.12 -10.34
C TRP A 70 6.16 -4.51 -9.30
N TRP A 71 5.81 -4.62 -8.02
CA TRP A 71 6.66 -4.12 -6.93
C TRP A 71 8.01 -4.86 -6.86
N LYS A 72 8.02 -6.17 -7.15
CA LYS A 72 9.26 -6.93 -7.32
C LYS A 72 10.10 -6.43 -8.49
N GLU A 73 9.51 -6.23 -9.67
CA GLU A 73 10.20 -5.68 -10.83
C GLU A 73 10.82 -4.30 -10.53
N PHE A 74 10.05 -3.42 -9.89
CA PHE A 74 10.52 -2.12 -9.44
C PHE A 74 11.72 -2.26 -8.50
N SER A 75 11.63 -3.08 -7.44
CA SER A 75 12.75 -3.30 -6.53
C SER A 75 13.97 -3.88 -7.26
N ASP A 76 13.80 -4.90 -8.09
CA ASP A 76 14.90 -5.56 -8.81
C ASP A 76 15.63 -4.60 -9.75
N TYR A 77 14.88 -3.68 -10.40
CA TYR A 77 15.45 -2.67 -11.26
C TYR A 77 16.31 -1.69 -10.47
N TRP A 78 15.72 -1.00 -9.49
CA TRP A 78 16.41 0.06 -8.75
C TRP A 78 17.50 -0.46 -7.80
N SER A 79 17.46 -1.73 -7.41
CA SER A 79 18.53 -2.37 -6.64
C SER A 79 19.81 -2.65 -7.44
N LYS A 80 19.74 -2.68 -8.77
CA LYS A 80 20.85 -3.10 -9.65
C LYS A 80 21.37 -2.00 -10.57
N HIS A 81 20.64 -0.90 -10.69
CA HIS A 81 20.97 0.18 -11.61
C HIS A 81 21.42 1.40 -10.81
N ASP A 82 22.64 1.84 -11.07
CA ASP A 82 23.09 3.15 -10.63
C ASP A 82 22.41 4.24 -11.45
N PHE A 83 22.13 5.36 -10.80
CA PHE A 83 21.54 6.53 -11.44
C PHE A 83 21.97 7.80 -10.71
N GLU A 84 22.02 8.89 -11.48
CA GLU A 84 22.25 10.21 -10.92
C GLU A 84 20.96 10.73 -10.26
N PRO A 85 20.98 11.06 -8.96
CA PRO A 85 19.78 11.56 -8.26
C PRO A 85 19.17 12.80 -8.91
N SER A 86 19.99 13.66 -9.51
CA SER A 86 19.55 14.86 -10.25
C SER A 86 18.68 14.54 -11.47
N ASN A 87 18.77 13.31 -12.00
CA ASN A 87 18.02 12.83 -13.16
C ASN A 87 16.84 11.90 -12.78
N LEU A 88 16.44 11.85 -11.51
CA LEU A 88 15.44 10.90 -10.99
C LEU A 88 14.17 10.82 -11.85
N LEU A 89 13.60 11.96 -12.27
CA LEU A 89 12.41 11.99 -13.14
C LEU A 89 12.64 11.25 -14.46
N LYS A 90 13.75 11.56 -15.14
CA LYS A 90 14.10 11.00 -16.44
C LYS A 90 14.37 9.50 -16.33
N GLU A 91 15.14 9.09 -15.32
CA GLU A 91 15.44 7.68 -15.08
C GLU A 91 14.18 6.88 -14.69
N TYR A 92 13.27 7.47 -13.93
CA TYR A 92 12.01 6.81 -13.62
C TYR A 92 11.11 6.65 -14.86
N ILE A 93 11.01 7.68 -15.71
CA ILE A 93 10.25 7.57 -16.97
C ILE A 93 10.87 6.50 -17.88
N LYS A 94 12.21 6.43 -17.95
CA LYS A 94 12.92 5.40 -18.70
C LYS A 94 12.64 3.99 -18.17
N PHE A 95 12.70 3.81 -16.85
CA PHE A 95 12.29 2.56 -16.18
C PHE A 95 10.86 2.18 -16.55
N LEU A 96 9.91 3.11 -16.40
CA LEU A 96 8.49 2.84 -16.67
C LEU A 96 8.25 2.41 -18.12
N ARG A 97 8.88 3.08 -19.09
CA ARG A 97 8.81 2.73 -20.53
C ARG A 97 9.41 1.36 -20.82
N GLY A 98 10.49 0.98 -20.12
CA GLY A 98 11.15 -0.32 -20.25
C GLY A 98 10.49 -1.45 -19.46
N SER A 99 9.62 -1.13 -18.51
CA SER A 99 9.01 -2.10 -17.61
C SER A 99 8.13 -3.13 -18.33
N LYS A 100 8.05 -4.35 -17.80
CA LYS A 100 7.15 -5.41 -18.26
C LYS A 100 5.77 -5.27 -17.61
N GLY A 101 5.73 -4.98 -16.31
CA GLY A 101 4.53 -4.99 -15.50
C GLY A 101 3.62 -3.76 -15.65
N ASN A 102 4.14 -2.63 -16.14
CA ASN A 102 3.43 -1.35 -16.08
C ASN A 102 3.38 -0.58 -17.43
N LYS A 103 3.17 -1.29 -18.55
CA LYS A 103 3.13 -0.73 -19.92
C LYS A 103 1.81 -0.10 -20.36
N ARG A 104 0.70 -0.30 -19.63
CA ARG A 104 -0.60 0.25 -20.04
C ARG A 104 -0.70 1.72 -19.64
N LEU A 105 -1.29 2.56 -20.50
CA LEU A 105 -1.52 3.99 -20.23
C LEU A 105 -0.22 4.75 -19.90
N LEU A 106 0.89 4.40 -20.56
CA LEU A 106 2.21 4.99 -20.29
C LEU A 106 2.19 6.52 -20.31
N ASP A 107 1.63 7.14 -21.36
CA ASP A 107 1.59 8.60 -21.47
C ASP A 107 0.83 9.26 -20.31
N THR A 108 -0.26 8.64 -19.85
CA THR A 108 -1.03 9.16 -18.72
C THR A 108 -0.26 9.03 -17.41
N LYS A 109 0.48 7.92 -17.23
CA LYS A 109 1.35 7.71 -16.07
C LYS A 109 2.55 8.66 -16.10
N THR A 110 3.21 8.82 -17.23
CA THR A 110 4.30 9.78 -17.41
C THR A 110 3.86 11.20 -17.09
N LYS A 111 2.73 11.67 -17.64
CA LYS A 111 2.17 12.99 -17.30
C LYS A 111 1.86 13.14 -15.81
N ARG A 112 1.38 12.07 -15.16
CA ARG A 112 1.12 12.06 -13.72
C ARG A 112 2.40 12.18 -12.90
N ILE A 113 3.48 11.51 -13.32
CA ILE A 113 4.81 11.60 -12.68
C ILE A 113 5.38 13.02 -12.87
N GLU A 114 5.37 13.53 -14.09
CA GLU A 114 5.83 14.89 -14.40
C GLU A 114 5.10 15.95 -13.59
N LYS A 115 3.80 15.74 -13.33
CA LYS A 115 2.99 16.66 -12.52
C LYS A 115 3.35 16.64 -11.04
N ILE A 116 3.59 15.48 -10.43
CA ILE A 116 3.90 15.37 -8.99
C ILE A 116 5.38 15.63 -8.70
N PHE A 117 6.27 15.44 -9.68
CA PHE A 117 7.71 15.48 -9.48
C PHE A 117 8.22 16.82 -8.92
N PRO A 118 7.78 18.01 -9.37
CA PRO A 118 8.25 19.27 -8.80
C PRO A 118 8.00 19.38 -7.29
N PHE A 119 6.81 18.95 -6.83
CA PHE A 119 6.49 18.89 -5.40
C PHE A 119 7.43 17.96 -4.67
N LEU A 120 7.60 16.71 -5.15
CA LEU A 120 8.48 15.74 -4.50
C LEU A 120 9.93 16.19 -4.51
N ASN A 121 10.41 16.75 -5.61
CA ASN A 121 11.80 17.16 -5.76
C ASN A 121 12.20 18.24 -4.74
N GLY A 122 11.27 19.11 -4.36
CA GLY A 122 11.47 20.13 -3.33
C GLY A 122 11.41 19.62 -1.89
N LEU A 123 11.07 18.35 -1.64
CA LEU A 123 11.01 17.79 -0.30
C LEU A 123 12.37 17.27 0.16
N THR A 124 12.71 17.60 1.40
CA THR A 124 13.85 17.05 2.14
C THR A 124 13.43 15.85 2.99
N ILE A 125 14.41 15.15 3.56
CA ILE A 125 14.15 14.08 4.53
C ILE A 125 13.33 14.55 5.73
N GLN A 126 13.56 15.77 6.25
CA GLN A 126 12.78 16.33 7.36
C GLN A 126 11.31 16.52 6.98
N ASN A 127 11.05 17.02 5.75
CA ASN A 127 9.68 17.14 5.29
C ASN A 127 8.97 15.78 5.22
N PHE A 128 9.68 14.73 4.81
CA PHE A 128 9.12 13.38 4.82
C PHE A 128 8.87 12.85 6.24
N GLU A 129 9.72 13.17 7.21
CA GLU A 129 9.46 12.81 8.61
C GLU A 129 8.21 13.53 9.13
N ASP A 130 8.05 14.82 8.85
CA ASP A 130 6.87 15.60 9.22
C ASP A 130 5.59 15.01 8.59
N TYR A 131 5.65 14.62 7.31
CA TYR A 131 4.56 13.94 6.63
C TYR A 131 4.29 12.53 7.18
N TYR A 132 5.31 11.84 7.71
CA TYR A 132 5.11 10.53 8.34
C TYR A 132 4.40 10.67 9.70
N GLN A 133 4.68 11.75 10.43
CA GLN A 133 3.94 12.11 11.63
C GLN A 133 2.50 12.58 11.32
N ASN A 134 2.25 13.13 10.13
CA ASN A 134 0.93 13.57 9.68
C ASN A 134 0.62 13.12 8.24
N MET A 135 0.25 11.83 8.11
CA MET A 135 -0.03 11.21 6.81
C MET A 135 -1.28 11.75 6.12
N GLU A 136 -2.26 12.29 6.87
CA GLU A 136 -3.41 12.98 6.27
C GLU A 136 -2.99 14.24 5.52
N TYR A 137 -2.01 14.98 6.08
CA TYR A 137 -1.49 16.16 5.41
C TYR A 137 -0.77 15.80 4.11
N LEU A 138 -0.01 14.70 4.08
CA LEU A 138 0.58 14.19 2.83
C LEU A 138 -0.49 13.83 1.80
N LEU A 139 -1.56 13.12 2.22
CA LEU A 139 -2.69 12.76 1.37
C LEU A 139 -3.27 14.00 0.68
N LEU A 140 -3.52 15.06 1.45
CA LEU A 140 -4.07 16.32 0.95
C LEU A 140 -3.12 17.00 -0.05
N LYS A 141 -1.81 17.01 0.22
CA LYS A 141 -0.81 17.59 -0.69
C LYS A 141 -0.77 16.83 -2.02
N ILE A 142 -0.62 15.51 -1.97
CA ILE A 142 -0.56 14.69 -3.19
C ILE A 142 -1.87 14.83 -3.99
N SER A 143 -3.02 14.83 -3.32
CA SER A 143 -4.33 15.04 -3.94
C SER A 143 -4.41 16.38 -4.68
N LYS A 144 -3.96 17.47 -4.04
CA LYS A 144 -3.93 18.83 -4.61
C LYS A 144 -3.00 18.90 -5.81
N GLU A 145 -1.75 18.46 -5.65
CA GLU A 145 -0.74 18.50 -6.73
C GLU A 145 -1.19 17.71 -7.96
N LEU A 146 -1.90 16.58 -7.76
CA LEU A 146 -2.40 15.77 -8.87
C LEU A 146 -3.77 16.20 -9.38
N ASN A 147 -4.45 17.17 -8.75
CA ASN A 147 -5.86 17.49 -8.99
C ASN A 147 -6.72 16.21 -9.02
N SER A 148 -6.52 15.33 -8.03
CA SER A 148 -7.19 14.04 -7.90
C SER A 148 -7.93 14.01 -6.56
N LYS A 149 -9.08 13.33 -6.49
CA LYS A 149 -9.79 13.15 -5.21
C LYS A 149 -8.87 12.47 -4.18
N LYS A 150 -8.85 12.97 -2.95
CA LYS A 150 -8.04 12.41 -1.86
C LYS A 150 -8.44 10.96 -1.54
N GLU A 151 -9.71 10.61 -1.78
CA GLU A 151 -10.31 9.29 -1.62
C GLU A 151 -9.97 8.32 -2.76
N SER A 152 -9.32 8.80 -3.84
CA SER A 152 -9.01 7.91 -4.96
C SER A 152 -8.03 6.82 -4.54
N LYS A 153 -8.29 5.58 -4.98
CA LYS A 153 -7.51 4.40 -4.58
C LYS A 153 -6.00 4.56 -4.75
N THR A 154 -5.55 5.27 -5.79
CA THR A 154 -4.12 5.48 -6.05
C THR A 154 -3.48 6.46 -5.07
N ILE A 155 -4.25 7.42 -4.55
CA ILE A 155 -3.75 8.43 -3.61
C ILE A 155 -3.67 7.82 -2.21
N VAL A 156 -4.73 7.12 -1.75
CA VAL A 156 -4.69 6.42 -0.46
C VAL A 156 -3.67 5.27 -0.45
N PHE A 157 -3.51 4.54 -1.57
CA PHE A 157 -2.47 3.52 -1.71
C PHE A 157 -1.06 4.12 -1.69
N ALA A 158 -0.85 5.30 -2.29
CA ALA A 158 0.44 5.98 -2.19
C ALA A 158 0.79 6.38 -0.76
N VAL A 159 -0.20 6.77 0.06
CA VAL A 159 0.03 7.04 1.49
C VAL A 159 0.32 5.76 2.28
N LYS A 160 -0.35 4.64 1.96
CA LYS A 160 0.00 3.33 2.53
C LYS A 160 1.47 2.97 2.24
N MET A 161 1.87 3.03 0.98
CA MET A 161 3.24 2.69 0.60
C MET A 161 4.27 3.69 1.16
N PHE A 162 3.89 4.96 1.32
CA PHE A 162 4.69 5.93 2.04
C PHE A 162 4.84 5.57 3.52
N GLY A 163 3.80 5.10 4.20
CA GLY A 163 3.90 4.63 5.59
C GLY A 163 4.86 3.44 5.74
N TYR A 164 4.87 2.52 4.77
CA TYR A 164 5.90 1.47 4.71
C TYR A 164 7.31 2.07 4.56
N ALA A 165 7.49 3.00 3.63
CA ALA A 165 8.78 3.66 3.40
C ALA A 165 9.28 4.41 4.65
N GLY A 166 8.40 5.22 5.26
CA GLY A 166 8.67 5.98 6.47
C GLY A 166 9.03 5.07 7.64
N ARG A 167 8.32 3.96 7.82
CA ARG A 167 8.67 2.97 8.84
C ARG A 167 10.06 2.39 8.66
N ILE A 168 10.41 2.02 7.42
CA ILE A 168 11.72 1.46 7.08
C ILE A 168 12.84 2.48 7.30
N VAL A 169 12.62 3.74 6.90
CA VAL A 169 13.63 4.81 6.97
C VAL A 169 13.79 5.34 8.39
N PHE A 170 12.70 5.70 9.05
CA PHE A 170 12.71 6.33 10.38
C PHE A 170 12.73 5.31 11.53
N ASN A 171 12.70 4.01 11.21
CA ASN A 171 12.71 2.90 12.16
C ASN A 171 11.66 3.07 13.29
N LYS A 172 10.49 3.59 12.95
CA LYS A 172 9.42 3.94 13.87
C LYS A 172 8.08 3.53 13.29
N PHE A 173 7.25 2.86 14.08
CA PHE A 173 5.88 2.55 13.70
C PHE A 173 4.95 3.71 14.08
N ILE A 174 4.26 4.28 13.09
CA ILE A 174 3.16 5.22 13.27
C ILE A 174 1.94 4.60 12.58
N PRO A 175 0.84 4.31 13.32
CA PRO A 175 -0.38 3.81 12.72
C PRO A 175 -0.91 4.75 11.64
N TYR A 176 -1.54 4.19 10.61
CA TYR A 176 -2.27 5.03 9.65
C TYR A 176 -3.41 5.77 10.33
N PRO A 177 -3.75 6.99 9.90
CA PRO A 177 -4.92 7.71 10.41
C PRO A 177 -6.22 6.99 10.05
N MET A 178 -7.20 7.03 10.95
CA MET A 178 -8.52 6.38 10.80
C MET A 178 -9.32 6.98 9.64
N GLU A 179 -9.03 8.22 9.30
CA GLU A 179 -9.67 9.06 8.30
C GLU A 179 -9.28 8.66 6.86
N ILE A 180 -8.14 7.98 6.69
CA ILE A 180 -7.67 7.54 5.37
C ILE A 180 -8.35 6.24 4.98
N GLN A 181 -9.17 6.34 3.94
CA GLN A 181 -10.00 5.25 3.43
C GLN A 181 -9.18 4.08 2.85
N ILE A 182 -9.79 2.90 2.86
CA ILE A 182 -9.22 1.69 2.25
C ILE A 182 -9.06 1.88 0.72
N PRO A 183 -7.95 1.44 0.10
CA PRO A 183 -7.81 1.48 -1.35
C PRO A 183 -8.79 0.51 -2.00
N LYS A 184 -9.87 1.04 -2.59
CA LYS A 184 -10.85 0.26 -3.35
C LYS A 184 -10.27 -0.22 -4.69
N ASP A 185 -9.54 -1.33 -4.66
CA ASP A 185 -9.14 -2.10 -5.84
C ASP A 185 -10.13 -3.24 -6.16
N SER A 186 -9.87 -4.01 -7.21
CA SER A 186 -10.76 -5.11 -7.59
C SER A 186 -10.79 -6.25 -6.59
N ARG A 187 -9.73 -6.44 -5.78
CA ARG A 187 -9.68 -7.48 -4.75
C ARG A 187 -10.60 -7.10 -3.59
N ILE A 188 -10.47 -5.87 -3.09
CA ILE A 188 -11.35 -5.32 -2.05
C ILE A 188 -12.80 -5.28 -2.55
N GLU A 189 -13.03 -4.85 -3.79
CA GLU A 189 -14.37 -4.78 -4.37
C GLU A 189 -15.01 -6.18 -4.50
N ASN A 190 -14.30 -7.15 -5.05
CA ASN A 190 -14.81 -8.51 -5.24
C ASN A 190 -15.05 -9.21 -3.90
N TYR A 191 -14.20 -9.00 -2.91
CA TYR A 191 -14.38 -9.59 -1.59
C TYR A 191 -15.60 -8.99 -0.89
N THR A 192 -15.75 -7.66 -0.94
CA THR A 192 -16.92 -6.97 -0.35
C THR A 192 -18.23 -7.45 -0.97
N LYS A 193 -18.29 -7.64 -2.30
CA LYS A 193 -19.49 -8.13 -3.01
C LYS A 193 -19.96 -9.51 -2.56
N LYS A 194 -19.09 -10.33 -1.97
CA LYS A 194 -19.49 -11.63 -1.37
C LYS A 194 -20.22 -11.45 -0.03
N LEU A 195 -20.04 -10.30 0.61
CA LEU A 195 -20.56 -9.98 1.94
C LEU A 195 -21.80 -9.10 1.85
N THR A 196 -21.76 -8.06 1.00
CA THR A 196 -22.77 -7.00 0.94
C THR A 196 -22.72 -6.26 -0.40
N ASP A 197 -23.83 -5.62 -0.77
CA ASP A 197 -23.93 -4.69 -1.91
C ASP A 197 -23.54 -3.25 -1.55
N GLU A 198 -23.20 -2.99 -0.28
CA GLU A 198 -22.72 -1.69 0.17
C GLU A 198 -21.40 -1.28 -0.52
N ASP A 199 -21.19 0.03 -0.70
CA ASP A 199 -19.91 0.52 -1.21
C ASP A 199 -18.74 0.05 -0.30
N PRO A 200 -17.68 -0.56 -0.87
CA PRO A 200 -16.58 -1.10 -0.08
C PRO A 200 -15.91 -0.11 0.87
N VAL A 201 -15.78 1.17 0.48
CA VAL A 201 -15.16 2.17 1.33
C VAL A 201 -16.02 2.44 2.56
N VAL A 202 -17.33 2.52 2.38
CA VAL A 202 -18.28 2.73 3.49
C VAL A 202 -18.31 1.50 4.40
N PHE A 203 -18.42 0.30 3.81
CA PHE A 203 -18.46 -0.96 4.57
C PHE A 203 -17.20 -1.14 5.44
N TRP A 204 -16.01 -1.08 4.83
CA TRP A 204 -14.76 -1.24 5.56
C TRP A 204 -14.48 -0.08 6.52
N GLY A 205 -14.98 1.12 6.24
CA GLY A 205 -14.94 2.24 7.18
C GLY A 205 -15.75 2.00 8.45
N LYS A 206 -16.89 1.29 8.37
CA LYS A 206 -17.65 0.87 9.55
C LYS A 206 -16.91 -0.20 10.35
N ILE A 207 -16.41 -1.24 9.67
CA ILE A 207 -15.61 -2.30 10.32
C ILE A 207 -14.40 -1.71 11.03
N SER A 208 -13.71 -0.77 10.39
CA SER A 208 -12.55 -0.06 10.92
C SER A 208 -12.83 0.69 12.22
N LYS A 209 -13.97 1.39 12.28
CA LYS A 209 -14.42 2.09 13.50
C LYS A 209 -14.81 1.12 14.60
N GLU A 210 -15.49 0.03 14.26
CA GLU A 210 -15.92 -0.98 15.22
C GLU A 210 -14.73 -1.75 15.83
N SER A 211 -13.71 -2.08 15.02
CA SER A 211 -12.52 -2.81 15.47
C SER A 211 -11.38 -1.92 15.97
N ASN A 212 -11.49 -0.60 15.82
CA ASN A 212 -10.43 0.37 16.10
C ASN A 212 -9.12 0.07 15.33
N ILE A 213 -9.24 -0.45 14.10
CA ILE A 213 -8.11 -0.69 13.20
C ILE A 213 -8.28 0.21 11.98
N PRO A 214 -7.38 1.17 11.71
CA PRO A 214 -7.47 2.07 10.57
C PRO A 214 -7.67 1.36 9.22
N PRO A 215 -8.39 1.96 8.25
CA PRO A 215 -8.76 1.24 7.01
C PRO A 215 -7.56 0.76 6.19
N LEU A 216 -6.45 1.52 6.19
CA LEU A 216 -5.21 1.09 5.53
C LEU A 216 -4.54 -0.12 6.21
N HIS A 217 -4.73 -0.30 7.52
CA HIS A 217 -4.29 -1.49 8.24
C HIS A 217 -5.22 -2.69 8.00
N LEU A 218 -6.53 -2.46 7.84
CA LEU A 218 -7.44 -3.53 7.40
C LEU A 218 -7.05 -4.07 6.02
N ASP A 219 -6.70 -3.19 5.08
CA ASP A 219 -6.18 -3.58 3.76
C ASP A 219 -4.98 -4.52 3.89
N SER A 220 -4.06 -4.24 4.82
CA SER A 220 -2.88 -5.06 5.06
C SER A 220 -3.16 -6.45 5.63
N ILE A 221 -4.36 -6.69 6.17
CA ILE A 221 -4.79 -8.02 6.60
C ILE A 221 -5.51 -8.73 5.44
N ILE A 222 -6.47 -8.05 4.81
CA ILE A 222 -7.32 -8.61 3.75
C ILE A 222 -6.49 -8.94 2.51
N TRP A 223 -5.63 -8.02 2.08
CA TRP A 223 -4.95 -8.11 0.80
C TRP A 223 -3.99 -9.31 0.73
N PRO A 224 -3.12 -9.57 1.73
CA PRO A 224 -2.30 -10.77 1.74
C PRO A 224 -3.14 -12.05 1.89
N ALA A 225 -4.16 -12.06 2.76
CA ALA A 225 -5.03 -13.21 2.98
C ALA A 225 -5.71 -13.72 1.70
N LEU A 226 -6.10 -12.80 0.82
CA LEU A 226 -6.76 -13.10 -0.44
C LEU A 226 -5.78 -13.15 -1.64
N GLY A 227 -4.48 -13.05 -1.39
CA GLY A 227 -3.44 -13.09 -2.40
C GLY A 227 -3.20 -14.50 -2.96
N ARG A 228 -2.77 -14.60 -4.23
CA ARG A 228 -2.50 -15.91 -4.86
C ARG A 228 -1.33 -16.67 -4.24
N ASN A 229 -0.41 -15.95 -3.59
CA ASN A 229 0.79 -16.50 -2.97
C ASN A 229 0.64 -16.59 -1.44
N PHE A 230 -0.60 -16.64 -0.94
CA PHE A 230 -0.83 -16.75 0.49
C PHE A 230 -0.33 -18.11 1.00
N ASP A 231 0.76 -18.09 1.77
CA ASP A 231 1.39 -19.28 2.33
C ASP A 231 0.91 -19.51 3.77
N ASN A 232 -0.05 -20.43 3.91
CA ASN A 232 -0.58 -20.84 5.20
C ASN A 232 0.50 -21.34 6.16
N LYS A 233 1.55 -21.99 5.66
CA LYS A 233 2.63 -22.53 6.49
C LYS A 233 3.50 -21.41 7.06
N SER A 234 3.85 -20.43 6.23
CA SER A 234 4.54 -19.21 6.68
C SER A 234 3.72 -18.49 7.76
N LEU A 235 2.41 -18.31 7.53
CA LEU A 235 1.53 -17.63 8.46
C LEU A 235 1.41 -18.36 9.81
N LEU A 236 1.25 -19.69 9.79
CA LEU A 236 1.23 -20.52 11.00
C LEU A 236 2.53 -20.41 11.78
N ASN A 237 3.68 -20.43 11.09
CA ASN A 237 4.98 -20.30 11.73
C ASN A 237 5.16 -18.92 12.39
N THR A 238 4.65 -17.86 11.77
CA THR A 238 4.79 -16.48 12.28
C THR A 238 3.78 -16.17 13.39
N PHE A 239 2.52 -16.59 13.25
CA PHE A 239 1.42 -16.13 14.11
C PHE A 239 0.79 -17.22 15.00
N GLY A 240 1.18 -18.49 14.84
CA GLY A 240 0.62 -19.60 15.58
C GLY A 240 -0.91 -19.62 15.50
N LYS A 241 -1.59 -19.74 16.64
CA LYS A 241 -3.07 -19.78 16.71
C LYS A 241 -3.76 -18.53 16.12
N LYS A 242 -3.10 -17.37 16.09
CA LYS A 242 -3.70 -16.16 15.50
C LYS A 242 -3.88 -16.28 13.98
N SER A 243 -3.14 -17.18 13.31
CA SER A 243 -3.32 -17.44 11.87
C SER A 243 -4.72 -17.99 11.56
N GLU A 244 -5.36 -18.68 12.50
CA GLU A 244 -6.72 -19.20 12.35
C GLU A 244 -7.74 -18.08 12.08
N LEU A 245 -7.52 -16.89 12.65
CA LEU A 245 -8.38 -15.72 12.40
C LEU A 245 -8.27 -15.25 10.95
N VAL A 246 -7.07 -15.32 10.35
CA VAL A 246 -6.87 -14.96 8.95
C VAL A 246 -7.43 -16.04 8.02
N PHE A 247 -7.29 -17.32 8.38
CA PHE A 247 -7.89 -18.42 7.60
C PHE A 247 -9.42 -18.30 7.54
N LYS A 248 -10.06 -17.90 8.65
CA LYS A 248 -11.50 -17.59 8.66
C LYS A 248 -11.89 -16.51 7.65
N LEU A 249 -11.02 -15.53 7.34
CA LEU A 249 -11.31 -14.53 6.31
C LEU A 249 -11.35 -15.14 4.91
N VAL A 250 -10.47 -16.11 4.64
CA VAL A 250 -10.37 -16.78 3.33
C VAL A 250 -11.59 -17.67 3.06
N ASP A 251 -12.12 -18.29 4.13
CA ASP A 251 -13.24 -19.23 4.06
C ASP A 251 -14.63 -18.56 3.94
N ILE A 252 -14.70 -17.23 4.03
CA ILE A 252 -15.95 -16.43 3.92
C ILE A 252 -16.26 -16.05 2.47
#